data_AF-A0A2D0N2I3-F1
#
_entry.id   AF-A0A2D0N2I3-F1
#
_cell.length_a   1.000
_cell.length_b   1.000
_cell.length_c   1.000
_cell.angle_alpha   90.00
_cell.angle_beta   90.00
_cell.angle_gamma   90.00
#
_symmetry.space_group_name_H-M   'P 1'
#
loop_
_entity.id
_entity.type
_entity.pdbx_description
1 polymer ?
#
loop_
_entity_poly.entity_id
_entity_poly.type
_entity_poly.pdbx_seq_one_letter_code
_entity_poly.pdbx_strand_id
1 'polypeptide(L)'
;MKNNLKAPRWRKQLSAPVDLLPGSLRSGPTAAPVLRIFFHLIGAGILLLSLSCHPKIQPVGDRTTITLNDQLQLEAELIDTDPFTTDLSRWKPELEPGGTIALTDGKLEITAAGGCTLWFKEKLKQPLMIEYTATVIDEGGPHDRVSDLNCFWLADDPESGELLADTSRTGKFSQYDRLRLYYVGLGGHNNTKTRFRRYRGTGEKPLLPEHDLSDPKYLITPNAPNHIRIVVFEGEVQYWRNDQLIYDFYDPSPYVSGYFGFRTVRNHMTVEDFKIYKINQLQP
;
A
#
# COMPACT_ATOMS: atom_id res chain seq x y z
N MET A 1 -17.79 26.13 19.88
CA MET A 1 -17.55 26.57 18.49
C MET A 1 -16.55 25.60 17.88
N LYS A 2 -16.99 24.70 16.99
CA LYS A 2 -16.11 23.72 16.34
C LYS A 2 -15.54 24.34 15.06
N ASN A 3 -14.26 24.68 15.07
CA ASN A 3 -13.55 25.13 13.88
C ASN A 3 -13.28 23.92 12.96
N ASN A 4 -14.16 23.69 11.99
CA ASN A 4 -13.88 22.83 10.85
C ASN A 4 -12.84 23.52 9.95
N LEU A 5 -11.56 23.28 10.23
CA LEU A 5 -10.49 23.59 9.28
C LEU A 5 -10.60 22.59 8.14
N LYS A 6 -11.32 22.96 7.08
CA LYS A 6 -11.31 22.22 5.81
C LYS A 6 -9.86 22.16 5.31
N ALA A 7 -9.39 20.95 5.01
CA ALA A 7 -8.16 20.80 4.27
C ALA A 7 -8.30 21.55 2.93
N PRO A 8 -7.28 22.29 2.49
CA PRO A 8 -7.34 23.01 1.23
C PRO A 8 -7.50 22.02 0.05
N ARG A 9 -8.55 22.25 -0.75
CA ARG A 9 -8.91 21.46 -1.93
C ARG A 9 -8.00 21.86 -3.09
N TRP A 10 -6.99 21.06 -3.42
CA TRP A 10 -5.97 21.42 -4.41
C TRP A 10 -6.36 20.98 -5.82
N ARG A 11 -7.24 21.74 -6.48
CA ARG A 11 -7.50 21.56 -7.92
C ARG A 11 -6.50 22.37 -8.75
N LYS A 12 -5.48 21.72 -9.30
CA LYS A 12 -4.79 22.19 -10.51
C LYS A 12 -4.87 21.11 -11.58
N GLN A 13 -5.63 21.43 -12.63
CA GLN A 13 -5.85 20.62 -13.81
C GLN A 13 -4.52 20.51 -14.58
N LEU A 14 -3.89 19.34 -14.55
CA LEU A 14 -2.78 19.04 -15.45
C LEU A 14 -3.39 18.80 -16.85
N SER A 15 -3.04 19.68 -17.78
CA SER A 15 -3.44 19.62 -19.19
C SER A 15 -2.95 18.33 -19.89
N ALA A 16 -3.79 17.85 -20.81
CA ALA A 16 -3.79 16.55 -21.49
C ALA A 16 -2.47 16.14 -22.19
N PRO A 17 -2.24 14.84 -22.42
CA PRO A 17 -1.22 14.38 -23.37
C PRO A 17 -1.73 14.40 -24.81
N VAL A 18 -0.76 14.67 -25.69
CA VAL A 18 -0.81 14.85 -27.14
C VAL A 18 -1.12 13.54 -27.89
N ASP A 19 -1.81 13.70 -29.03
CA ASP A 19 -2.25 12.70 -30.00
C ASP A 19 -1.18 11.67 -30.42
N LEU A 20 -1.61 10.41 -30.55
CA LEU A 20 -0.97 9.41 -31.42
C LEU A 20 -2.05 8.78 -32.33
N LEU A 21 -1.87 8.98 -33.64
CA LEU A 21 -2.71 8.41 -34.70
C LEU A 21 -2.37 6.93 -34.99
N PRO A 22 -3.30 6.17 -35.60
CA PRO A 22 -3.26 4.71 -35.68
C PRO A 22 -2.64 4.16 -36.97
N GLY A 23 -2.06 2.95 -36.89
CA GLY A 23 -1.57 2.16 -38.02
C GLY A 23 -1.96 0.69 -37.88
N SER A 24 -2.26 0.05 -39.02
CA SER A 24 -3.26 -0.99 -39.23
C SER A 24 -2.78 -2.46 -39.22
N LEU A 25 -3.70 -3.35 -38.80
CA LEU A 25 -4.08 -4.69 -39.32
C LEU A 25 -3.06 -5.51 -40.16
N ARG A 26 -2.84 -6.80 -39.78
CA ARG A 26 -3.24 -8.00 -40.57
C ARG A 26 -2.85 -9.37 -39.95
N SER A 27 -3.88 -10.24 -39.87
CA SER A 27 -3.98 -11.68 -40.21
C SER A 27 -3.16 -12.79 -39.48
N GLY A 28 -3.87 -13.78 -38.91
CA GLY A 28 -3.36 -15.10 -38.46
C GLY A 28 -3.25 -16.15 -39.59
N PRO A 29 -3.45 -17.48 -39.38
CA PRO A 29 -3.48 -18.30 -38.15
C PRO A 29 -2.55 -19.57 -38.26
N THR A 30 -2.80 -20.60 -37.42
CA THR A 30 -2.31 -22.02 -37.42
C THR A 30 -1.07 -22.29 -36.54
N ALA A 31 -0.88 -23.39 -35.80
CA ALA A 31 -1.61 -24.65 -35.57
C ALA A 31 -1.21 -25.23 -34.19
N ALA A 32 -2.04 -26.11 -33.62
CA ALA A 32 -1.75 -26.92 -32.43
C ALA A 32 -0.93 -28.18 -32.76
N PRO A 33 -0.30 -28.80 -31.75
CA PRO A 33 -0.38 -30.26 -31.68
C PRO A 33 -0.82 -30.78 -30.30
N VAL A 34 -1.52 -31.91 -30.42
CA VAL A 34 -2.04 -32.80 -29.38
C VAL A 34 -0.88 -33.56 -28.72
N LEU A 35 -0.81 -33.58 -27.38
CA LEU A 35 0.06 -34.51 -26.65
C LEU A 35 -0.78 -35.48 -25.83
N ARG A 36 -0.65 -36.76 -26.18
CA ARG A 36 -1.29 -37.91 -25.52
C ARG A 36 -0.64 -38.16 -24.16
N ILE A 37 -1.46 -38.25 -23.11
CA ILE A 37 -1.04 -38.74 -21.79
C ILE A 37 -1.42 -40.21 -21.69
N PHE A 38 -0.42 -41.07 -21.45
CA PHE A 38 -0.59 -42.47 -21.08
C PHE A 38 -0.91 -42.56 -19.58
N PHE A 39 -2.01 -43.21 -19.21
CA PHE A 39 -2.23 -43.68 -17.84
C PHE A 39 -1.60 -45.07 -17.71
N HIS A 40 -0.72 -45.24 -16.72
CA HIS A 40 -0.36 -46.52 -16.15
C HIS A 40 -0.78 -46.53 -14.68
N LEU A 41 -1.73 -47.41 -14.38
CA LEU A 41 -2.16 -47.78 -13.03
C LEU A 41 -1.11 -48.72 -12.43
N ILE A 42 -0.43 -48.30 -11.35
CA ILE A 42 0.14 -49.21 -10.34
C ILE A 42 0.14 -48.50 -8.98
N GLY A 43 -0.36 -49.19 -7.95
CA GLY A 43 0.21 -49.09 -6.60
C GLY A 43 -0.66 -48.39 -5.56
N ALA A 44 -1.44 -49.20 -4.83
CA ALA A 44 -2.07 -48.82 -3.59
C ALA A 44 -1.03 -48.40 -2.53
N GLY A 45 -1.17 -47.17 -2.04
CA GLY A 45 -0.49 -46.67 -0.86
C GLY A 45 -1.38 -45.60 -0.24
N ILE A 46 -2.01 -45.90 0.89
CA ILE A 46 -2.80 -44.94 1.66
C ILE A 46 -1.81 -43.92 2.22
N LEU A 47 -1.60 -42.84 1.46
CA LEU A 47 -0.97 -41.63 1.95
C LEU A 47 -2.07 -40.86 2.67
N LEU A 48 -2.02 -40.84 4.00
CA LEU A 48 -2.74 -39.88 4.83
C LEU A 48 -2.23 -38.48 4.45
N LEU A 49 -2.81 -37.89 3.40
CA LEU A 49 -2.75 -36.45 3.21
C LEU A 49 -3.51 -35.84 4.38
N SER A 50 -2.78 -35.37 5.38
CA SER A 50 -3.28 -34.31 6.24
C SER A 50 -3.51 -33.10 5.34
N LEU A 51 -4.72 -33.01 4.80
CA LEU A 51 -5.30 -31.75 4.35
C LEU A 51 -5.34 -30.87 5.61
N SER A 52 -4.25 -30.14 5.83
CA SER A 52 -4.31 -28.96 6.68
C SER A 52 -5.28 -28.02 5.99
N CYS A 53 -6.55 -28.12 6.40
CA CYS A 53 -7.52 -27.07 6.23
C CYS A 53 -6.88 -25.82 6.81
N HIS A 54 -6.30 -25.00 5.93
CA HIS A 54 -6.05 -23.61 6.25
C HIS A 54 -7.40 -23.05 6.71
N PRO A 55 -7.44 -22.29 7.81
CA PRO A 55 -8.69 -21.70 8.25
C PRO A 55 -9.23 -20.87 7.08
N LYS A 56 -10.37 -21.32 6.52
CA LYS A 56 -11.16 -20.50 5.61
C LYS A 56 -11.69 -19.35 6.45
N ILE A 57 -10.98 -18.23 6.46
CA ILE A 57 -11.55 -16.97 6.95
C ILE A 57 -12.65 -16.59 5.95
N GLN A 58 -13.91 -16.68 6.39
CA GLN A 58 -15.09 -16.14 5.71
C GLN A 58 -16.04 -15.53 6.76
N PRO A 59 -16.88 -14.54 6.42
CA PRO A 59 -16.90 -13.76 5.19
C PRO A 59 -16.36 -12.36 5.45
N VAL A 60 -15.48 -11.93 4.57
CA VAL A 60 -15.18 -10.54 4.43
C VAL A 60 -16.36 -9.89 3.69
N GLY A 61 -17.13 -9.04 4.39
CA GLY A 61 -18.40 -8.48 3.89
C GLY A 61 -19.00 -7.36 4.76
N ASP A 62 -18.25 -6.84 5.72
CA ASP A 62 -18.65 -5.66 6.48
C ASP A 62 -18.64 -4.45 5.55
N ARG A 63 -19.75 -3.71 5.57
CA ARG A 63 -19.95 -2.52 4.74
C ARG A 63 -20.02 -1.29 5.62
N THR A 64 -19.28 -0.26 5.24
CA THR A 64 -19.33 1.05 5.88
C THR A 64 -19.54 2.14 4.85
N THR A 65 -20.18 3.23 5.26
CA THR A 65 -20.33 4.42 4.42
C THR A 65 -19.19 5.37 4.69
N ILE A 66 -18.52 5.82 3.64
CA ILE A 66 -17.50 6.87 3.71
C ILE A 66 -17.95 8.08 2.91
N THR A 67 -17.56 9.27 3.37
CA THR A 67 -17.83 10.52 2.66
C THR A 67 -16.55 11.02 2.01
N LEU A 68 -16.52 11.02 0.67
CA LEU A 68 -15.45 11.61 -0.10
C LEU A 68 -15.75 13.11 -0.33
N ASN A 69 -14.78 13.97 -0.04
CA ASN A 69 -14.85 15.41 -0.31
C ASN A 69 -16.06 16.14 0.30
N ASP A 70 -16.50 15.72 1.50
CA ASP A 70 -17.69 16.22 2.22
C ASP A 70 -19.02 16.09 1.43
N GLN A 71 -19.05 15.36 0.32
CA GLN A 71 -20.15 15.45 -0.65
C GLN A 71 -20.62 14.08 -1.16
N LEU A 72 -19.68 13.21 -1.54
CA LEU A 72 -20.01 11.95 -2.19
C LEU A 72 -20.01 10.82 -1.16
N GLN A 73 -21.18 10.21 -0.94
CA GLN A 73 -21.29 9.02 -0.11
C GLN A 73 -20.92 7.79 -0.95
N LEU A 74 -20.02 6.96 -0.41
CA LEU A 74 -19.53 5.74 -1.04
C LEU A 74 -19.71 4.58 -0.06
N GLU A 75 -19.93 3.38 -0.59
CA GLU A 75 -19.89 2.14 0.18
C GLU A 75 -18.46 1.59 0.14
N ALA A 76 -17.89 1.30 1.30
CA ALA A 76 -16.65 0.54 1.42
C ALA A 76 -17.00 -0.85 1.97
N GLU A 77 -16.85 -1.87 1.12
CA GLU A 77 -17.01 -3.28 1.46
C GLU A 77 -15.64 -3.84 1.81
N LEU A 78 -15.45 -4.32 3.04
CA LEU A 78 -14.22 -5.03 3.41
C LEU A 78 -14.08 -6.20 2.44
N ILE A 79 -12.90 -6.36 1.82
CA ILE A 79 -12.56 -7.48 0.92
C ILE A 79 -11.37 -8.30 1.41
N ASP A 80 -10.54 -7.74 2.29
CA ASP A 80 -9.40 -8.42 2.87
C ASP A 80 -8.96 -7.82 4.20
N THR A 81 -8.33 -8.61 5.06
CA THR A 81 -7.73 -8.14 6.31
C THR A 81 -6.57 -9.03 6.74
N ASP A 82 -5.61 -8.43 7.43
CA ASP A 82 -4.58 -9.12 8.19
C ASP A 82 -4.49 -8.49 9.59
N PRO A 83 -4.98 -9.20 10.63
CA PRO A 83 -4.87 -8.72 12.01
C PRO A 83 -3.49 -9.00 12.61
N PHE A 84 -2.56 -9.64 11.89
CA PHE A 84 -1.20 -9.99 12.34
C PHE A 84 -1.14 -10.94 13.55
N THR A 85 -2.03 -11.92 13.60
CA THR A 85 -2.13 -12.88 14.72
C THR A 85 -1.60 -14.29 14.42
N THR A 86 -1.36 -14.63 13.15
CA THR A 86 -1.04 -16.01 12.73
C THR A 86 0.38 -16.14 12.14
N ASP A 87 0.63 -15.54 10.98
CA ASP A 87 1.93 -15.58 10.31
C ASP A 87 2.11 -14.38 9.35
N LEU A 88 3.29 -14.27 8.72
CA LEU A 88 3.62 -13.23 7.74
C LEU A 88 3.72 -13.79 6.31
N SER A 89 3.11 -14.94 6.01
CA SER A 89 3.19 -15.60 4.70
C SER A 89 2.63 -14.75 3.56
N ARG A 90 1.74 -13.80 3.87
CA ARG A 90 1.14 -12.83 2.93
C ARG A 90 2.04 -11.63 2.62
N TRP A 91 3.23 -11.56 3.24
CA TRP A 91 4.12 -10.42 3.15
C TRP A 91 5.51 -10.82 2.62
N LYS A 92 6.11 -9.94 1.81
CA LYS A 92 7.48 -10.10 1.29
C LYS A 92 8.38 -9.02 1.91
N PRO A 93 9.34 -9.37 2.78
CA PRO A 93 10.24 -8.41 3.37
C PRO A 93 11.38 -8.04 2.42
N GLU A 94 11.74 -6.75 2.42
CA GLU A 94 12.99 -6.20 1.90
C GLU A 94 13.60 -5.36 3.01
N LEU A 95 14.62 -5.90 3.70
CA LEU A 95 15.13 -5.36 4.96
C LEU A 95 16.66 -5.27 4.95
N GLU A 96 17.19 -4.09 5.28
CA GLU A 96 18.63 -3.90 5.43
C GLU A 96 19.12 -4.61 6.71
N PRO A 97 20.39 -5.08 6.74
CA PRO A 97 20.92 -5.82 7.89
C PRO A 97 20.74 -5.10 9.24
N GLY A 98 20.55 -5.89 10.29
CA GLY A 98 20.42 -5.39 11.67
C GLY A 98 18.99 -5.04 12.09
N GLY A 99 18.00 -5.25 11.23
CA GLY A 99 16.58 -5.17 11.62
C GLY A 99 15.91 -6.53 11.84
N THR A 100 14.70 -6.49 12.37
CA THR A 100 13.79 -7.62 12.56
C THR A 100 12.37 -7.26 12.12
N ILE A 101 11.63 -8.28 11.69
CA ILE A 101 10.19 -8.22 11.42
C ILE A 101 9.59 -9.44 12.09
N ALA A 102 8.68 -9.24 13.02
CA ALA A 102 8.11 -10.30 13.83
C ALA A 102 6.62 -10.05 14.11
N LEU A 103 5.95 -11.10 14.58
CA LEU A 103 4.66 -10.96 15.23
C LEU A 103 4.88 -10.96 16.74
N THR A 104 4.49 -9.87 17.39
CA THR A 104 4.63 -9.69 18.85
C THR A 104 3.29 -9.23 19.40
N ASP A 105 2.75 -9.94 20.39
CA ASP A 105 1.49 -9.60 21.07
C ASP A 105 0.30 -9.31 20.12
N GLY A 106 0.21 -10.08 19.02
CA GLY A 106 -0.85 -9.93 18.02
C GLY A 106 -0.70 -8.73 17.09
N LYS A 107 0.51 -8.17 16.99
CA LYS A 107 0.84 -7.06 16.08
C LYS A 107 2.03 -7.43 15.21
N LEU A 108 2.10 -6.83 14.03
CA LEU A 108 3.32 -6.78 13.24
C LEU A 108 4.27 -5.79 13.89
N GLU A 109 5.45 -6.22 14.30
CA GLU A 109 6.50 -5.37 14.85
C GLU A 109 7.68 -5.30 13.86
N ILE A 110 8.09 -4.09 13.53
CA ILE A 110 9.21 -3.80 12.63
C ILE A 110 10.24 -2.99 13.41
N THR A 111 11.41 -3.58 13.63
CA THR A 111 12.60 -2.88 14.11
C THR A 111 13.59 -2.80 12.96
N ALA A 112 13.82 -1.62 12.40
CA ALA A 112 14.69 -1.45 11.25
C ALA A 112 15.92 -0.63 11.64
N ALA A 113 17.12 -1.24 11.66
CA ALA A 113 18.38 -0.50 11.81
C ALA A 113 18.73 0.32 10.56
N GLY A 114 18.20 -0.06 9.40
CA GLY A 114 18.32 0.64 8.11
C GLY A 114 16.96 0.81 7.45
N GLY A 115 16.89 0.70 6.13
CA GLY A 115 15.65 0.67 5.36
C GLY A 115 14.92 -0.67 5.47
N CYS A 116 13.60 -0.59 5.56
CA CYS A 116 12.69 -1.73 5.53
C CYS A 116 11.50 -1.41 4.64
N THR A 117 11.16 -2.31 3.73
CA THR A 117 9.86 -2.33 3.03
C THR A 117 9.24 -3.71 3.18
N LEU A 118 8.04 -3.77 3.74
CA LEU A 118 7.27 -5.01 3.86
C LEU A 118 6.10 -4.96 2.88
N TRP A 119 6.21 -5.71 1.79
CA TRP A 119 5.23 -5.70 0.70
C TRP A 119 4.09 -6.68 0.96
N PHE A 120 2.86 -6.22 0.80
CA PHE A 120 1.70 -7.10 0.73
C PHE A 120 1.71 -7.84 -0.61
N LYS A 121 1.59 -9.17 -0.58
CA LYS A 121 1.78 -10.01 -1.79
C LYS A 121 0.63 -9.92 -2.78
N GLU A 122 -0.57 -9.51 -2.35
CA GLU A 122 -1.69 -9.38 -3.28
C GLU A 122 -1.67 -8.04 -3.99
N LYS A 123 -1.84 -8.07 -5.31
CA LYS A 123 -1.88 -6.87 -6.14
C LYS A 123 -3.25 -6.21 -5.98
N LEU A 124 -3.27 -4.98 -5.48
CA LEU A 124 -4.48 -4.20 -5.25
C LEU A 124 -4.94 -3.50 -6.52
N LYS A 125 -6.25 -3.23 -6.64
CA LYS A 125 -6.86 -2.54 -7.77
C LYS A 125 -7.85 -1.48 -7.29
N GLN A 126 -7.82 -0.29 -7.89
CA GLN A 126 -8.79 0.77 -7.59
C GLN A 126 -10.16 0.48 -8.25
N PRO A 127 -11.26 1.06 -7.75
CA PRO A 127 -11.35 1.91 -6.56
C PRO A 127 -11.20 1.12 -5.26
N LEU A 128 -10.44 1.64 -4.30
CA LEU A 128 -10.17 0.95 -3.03
C LEU A 128 -9.98 1.91 -1.85
N MET A 129 -10.15 1.36 -0.65
CA MET A 129 -9.69 1.95 0.60
C MET A 129 -8.75 0.99 1.33
N ILE A 130 -7.70 1.52 1.94
CA ILE A 130 -6.76 0.79 2.79
C ILE A 130 -6.83 1.41 4.19
N GLU A 131 -6.95 0.59 5.22
CA GLU A 131 -6.83 1.03 6.62
C GLU A 131 -5.81 0.21 7.37
N TYR A 132 -5.15 0.84 8.34
CA TYR A 132 -4.29 0.18 9.34
C TYR A 132 -4.01 1.15 10.48
N THR A 133 -3.65 0.60 11.64
CA THR A 133 -3.13 1.39 12.76
C THR A 133 -1.64 1.14 12.89
N ALA A 134 -0.85 2.20 12.97
CA ALA A 134 0.58 2.12 13.23
C ALA A 134 1.01 2.98 14.40
N THR A 135 1.87 2.45 15.25
CA THR A 135 2.46 3.16 16.40
C THR A 135 3.97 3.17 16.23
N VAL A 136 4.58 4.35 16.30
CA VAL A 136 6.05 4.47 16.28
C VAL A 136 6.54 4.52 17.73
N ILE A 137 7.44 3.60 18.05
CA ILE A 137 7.89 3.32 19.42
C ILE A 137 9.07 4.24 19.80
N ASP A 138 8.99 4.75 21.02
CA ASP A 138 9.97 5.59 21.70
C ASP A 138 9.98 5.24 23.20
N GLU A 139 10.52 4.05 23.51
CA GLU A 139 10.62 3.47 24.85
C GLU A 139 12.08 3.32 25.31
N GLY A 140 13.03 3.91 24.56
CA GLY A 140 14.46 3.90 24.86
C GLY A 140 15.22 2.73 24.24
N GLY A 141 14.61 1.99 23.33
CA GLY A 141 15.26 0.94 22.54
C GLY A 141 16.33 1.48 21.59
N PRO A 142 17.30 0.64 21.17
CA PRO A 142 18.43 1.06 20.33
C PRO A 142 18.03 1.54 18.92
N HIS A 143 16.82 1.23 18.47
CA HIS A 143 16.28 1.58 17.16
C HIS A 143 15.01 2.43 17.25
N ASP A 144 14.66 2.86 18.46
CA ASP A 144 13.55 3.75 18.70
C ASP A 144 13.90 5.12 18.11
N ARG A 145 13.20 5.47 17.04
CA ARG A 145 13.30 6.78 16.41
C ARG A 145 11.95 7.13 15.82
N VAL A 146 11.34 8.15 16.40
CA VAL A 146 10.07 8.72 15.96
C VAL A 146 10.27 9.42 14.62
N SER A 147 10.21 8.70 13.50
CA SER A 147 10.39 9.25 12.15
C SER A 147 10.09 8.19 11.08
N ASP A 148 9.74 8.62 9.87
CA ASP A 148 9.64 7.76 8.68
C ASP A 148 8.60 6.62 8.82
N LEU A 149 7.39 6.94 9.28
CA LEU A 149 6.21 6.07 9.13
C LEU A 149 5.68 6.22 7.70
N ASN A 150 6.29 5.52 6.76
CA ASN A 150 6.03 5.71 5.35
C ASN A 150 5.19 4.55 4.79
N CYS A 151 4.52 4.79 3.68
CA CYS A 151 3.85 3.74 2.93
C CYS A 151 3.93 3.98 1.43
N PHE A 152 3.91 2.88 0.68
CA PHE A 152 3.69 2.85 -0.75
C PHE A 152 2.34 2.23 -1.03
N TRP A 153 1.61 2.75 -2.01
CA TRP A 153 0.41 2.08 -2.53
C TRP A 153 0.30 2.21 -4.04
N LEU A 154 -0.40 1.24 -4.61
CA LEU A 154 -0.51 1.06 -6.06
C LEU A 154 0.86 1.07 -6.74
N ALA A 155 1.84 0.46 -6.08
CA ALA A 155 3.22 0.38 -6.54
C ALA A 155 3.39 -0.69 -7.62
N ASP A 156 4.08 -0.34 -8.69
CA ASP A 156 4.39 -1.25 -9.79
C ASP A 156 5.80 -0.92 -10.31
N ASP A 157 6.45 -1.93 -10.86
CA ASP A 157 7.70 -1.73 -11.58
C ASP A 157 7.38 -1.65 -13.08
N PRO A 158 7.43 -0.46 -13.71
CA PRO A 158 7.11 -0.33 -15.12
C PRO A 158 8.17 -0.93 -16.05
N GLU A 159 9.38 -1.22 -15.54
CA GLU A 159 10.47 -1.82 -16.32
C GLU A 159 10.30 -3.34 -16.42
N SER A 160 10.03 -4.00 -15.29
CA SER A 160 9.86 -5.47 -15.25
C SER A 160 8.41 -5.95 -15.35
N GLY A 161 7.44 -5.13 -14.93
CA GLY A 161 6.03 -5.52 -14.72
C GLY A 161 5.80 -6.40 -13.49
N GLU A 162 6.87 -6.85 -12.83
CA GLU A 162 6.87 -7.90 -11.81
C GLU A 162 7.60 -7.41 -10.55
N LEU A 163 7.04 -6.37 -9.90
CA LEU A 163 7.65 -5.73 -8.73
C LEU A 163 8.16 -6.77 -7.71
N LEU A 164 7.34 -7.73 -7.29
CA LEU A 164 7.72 -8.71 -6.28
C LEU A 164 8.67 -9.81 -6.77
N ALA A 165 8.95 -9.94 -8.06
CA ALA A 165 9.92 -10.92 -8.57
C ALA A 165 11.38 -10.46 -8.38
N ASP A 166 11.61 -9.16 -8.28
CA ASP A 166 12.95 -8.60 -8.05
C ASP A 166 13.44 -8.93 -6.63
N THR A 167 14.55 -9.68 -6.55
CA THR A 167 15.23 -10.08 -5.31
C THR A 167 16.45 -9.22 -4.99
N SER A 168 16.76 -8.22 -5.81
CA SER A 168 17.91 -7.32 -5.63
C SER A 168 17.64 -6.18 -4.64
N ARG A 169 16.36 -5.87 -4.39
CA ARG A 169 15.97 -4.84 -3.42
C ARG A 169 16.12 -5.34 -1.99
N THR A 170 16.72 -4.49 -1.16
CA THR A 170 17.12 -4.80 0.20
C THR A 170 16.44 -3.89 1.23
N GLY A 171 15.44 -3.10 0.86
CA GLY A 171 14.83 -2.10 1.75
C GLY A 171 15.43 -0.69 1.60
N LYS A 172 16.54 -0.55 0.89
CA LYS A 172 17.23 0.74 0.70
C LYS A 172 16.38 1.69 -0.13
N PHE A 173 16.16 2.91 0.38
CA PHE A 173 15.14 3.81 -0.17
C PHE A 173 15.35 4.17 -1.65
N SER A 174 16.61 4.37 -2.08
CA SER A 174 16.93 4.73 -3.47
C SER A 174 16.61 3.63 -4.49
N GLN A 175 16.45 2.37 -4.05
CA GLN A 175 16.09 1.27 -4.95
C GLN A 175 14.65 1.36 -5.45
N TYR A 176 13.82 2.21 -4.82
CA TYR A 176 12.42 2.43 -5.20
C TYR A 176 12.22 3.63 -6.13
N ASP A 177 13.28 4.39 -6.43
CA ASP A 177 13.18 5.65 -7.17
C ASP A 177 12.59 5.46 -8.58
N ARG A 178 12.82 4.29 -9.19
CA ARG A 178 12.32 3.93 -10.53
C ARG A 178 10.92 3.32 -10.52
N LEU A 179 10.32 3.08 -9.36
CA LEU A 179 8.97 2.52 -9.29
C LEU A 179 7.91 3.56 -9.66
N ARG A 180 6.76 3.06 -10.13
CA ARG A 180 5.54 3.84 -10.29
C ARG A 180 4.65 3.61 -9.07
N LEU A 181 4.42 4.62 -8.25
CA LEU A 181 3.70 4.46 -6.97
C LEU A 181 3.18 5.79 -6.44
N TYR A 182 2.25 5.72 -5.48
CA TYR A 182 2.01 6.82 -4.55
C TYR A 182 2.76 6.58 -3.25
N TYR A 183 3.18 7.68 -2.62
CA TYR A 183 3.99 7.66 -1.42
C TYR A 183 3.54 8.75 -0.45
N VAL A 184 3.38 8.38 0.81
CA VAL A 184 3.43 9.33 1.92
C VAL A 184 4.60 8.94 2.80
N GLY A 185 5.43 9.94 3.10
CA GLY A 185 6.38 9.84 4.20
C GLY A 185 5.90 10.68 5.36
N LEU A 186 5.31 10.05 6.38
CA LEU A 186 4.88 10.71 7.60
C LEU A 186 6.09 10.82 8.54
N GLY A 187 6.36 12.04 9.02
CA GLY A 187 7.49 12.28 9.91
C GLY A 187 8.87 11.97 9.28
N GLY A 188 9.06 12.23 7.99
CA GLY A 188 10.38 12.21 7.36
C GLY A 188 11.29 13.33 7.85
N HIS A 189 12.58 13.25 7.49
CA HIS A 189 13.62 14.20 7.93
C HIS A 189 13.69 14.32 9.47
N ASN A 190 13.77 13.19 10.17
CA ASN A 190 13.74 13.13 11.63
C ASN A 190 12.47 13.79 12.19
N ASN A 191 11.32 13.42 11.63
CA ASN A 191 10.00 13.89 12.03
C ASN A 191 9.82 15.40 11.99
N THR A 192 10.36 16.03 10.95
CA THR A 192 10.15 17.46 10.67
C THR A 192 9.27 17.70 9.44
N LYS A 193 9.03 16.65 8.64
CA LYS A 193 8.30 16.74 7.38
C LYS A 193 7.31 15.62 7.19
N THR A 194 6.14 15.95 6.67
CA THR A 194 5.19 14.98 6.10
C THR A 194 5.05 15.28 4.62
N ARG A 195 5.25 14.26 3.77
CA ARG A 195 5.39 14.46 2.31
C ARG A 195 4.60 13.47 1.49
N PHE A 196 3.72 13.97 0.62
CA PHE A 196 3.09 13.19 -0.43
C PHE A 196 3.84 13.32 -1.76
N ARG A 197 3.99 12.21 -2.48
CA ARG A 197 4.57 12.16 -3.82
C ARG A 197 3.87 11.13 -4.69
N ARG A 198 3.81 11.42 -5.99
CA ARG A 198 3.45 10.49 -7.05
C ARG A 198 4.67 10.20 -7.90
N TYR A 199 5.17 8.96 -7.85
CA TYR A 199 6.36 8.53 -8.56
C TYR A 199 5.95 8.03 -9.94
N ARG A 200 6.50 8.63 -10.99
CA ARG A 200 6.08 8.35 -12.38
C ARG A 200 6.70 7.09 -12.98
N GLY A 201 7.61 6.43 -12.28
CA GLY A 201 8.37 5.30 -12.83
C GLY A 201 9.61 5.71 -13.64
N THR A 202 10.02 6.98 -13.57
CA THR A 202 11.12 7.54 -14.38
C THR A 202 12.37 7.86 -13.56
N GLY A 203 12.37 7.60 -12.26
CA GLY A 203 13.40 8.07 -11.33
C GLY A 203 13.11 9.44 -10.71
N GLU A 204 12.18 10.20 -11.31
CA GLU A 204 11.79 11.51 -10.80
C GLU A 204 10.86 11.39 -9.58
N LYS A 205 11.16 12.19 -8.55
CA LYS A 205 10.39 12.27 -7.31
C LYS A 205 9.82 13.68 -7.11
N PRO A 206 8.86 14.11 -7.95
CA PRO A 206 8.29 15.45 -7.84
C PRO A 206 7.69 15.67 -6.46
N LEU A 207 7.93 16.85 -5.89
CA LEU A 207 7.38 17.30 -4.62
C LEU A 207 6.77 18.67 -4.84
N LEU A 208 5.44 18.75 -4.73
CA LEU A 208 4.77 20.04 -4.76
C LEU A 208 4.99 20.75 -3.42
N PRO A 209 5.16 22.09 -3.40
CA PRO A 209 5.32 22.84 -2.15
C PRO A 209 4.21 22.58 -1.13
N GLU A 210 2.95 22.50 -1.58
CA GLU A 210 1.77 22.18 -0.77
C GLU A 210 1.80 20.75 -0.20
N HIS A 211 2.65 19.88 -0.74
CA HIS A 211 2.84 18.53 -0.25
C HIS A 211 3.98 18.40 0.76
N ASP A 212 4.74 19.47 1.06
CA ASP A 212 5.86 19.45 2.03
C ASP A 212 5.46 20.08 3.37
N LEU A 213 4.65 19.34 4.14
CA LEU A 213 4.06 19.81 5.39
C LEU A 213 5.07 19.75 6.55
N SER A 214 5.02 20.74 7.45
CA SER A 214 5.91 20.84 8.63
C SER A 214 5.21 21.29 9.93
N ASP A 215 3.93 21.65 9.86
CA ASP A 215 3.13 21.97 11.06
C ASP A 215 3.09 20.75 12.00
N PRO A 216 3.34 20.90 13.32
CA PRO A 216 3.34 19.81 14.29
C PRO A 216 2.15 18.87 14.21
N LYS A 217 0.95 19.37 13.86
CA LYS A 217 -0.25 18.53 13.71
C LYS A 217 -0.17 17.50 12.59
N TYR A 218 0.81 17.61 11.70
CA TYR A 218 1.08 16.65 10.62
C TYR A 218 2.28 15.74 10.92
N LEU A 219 2.93 15.90 12.08
CA LEU A 219 4.09 15.12 12.50
C LEU A 219 3.67 13.98 13.44
N ILE A 220 4.55 13.00 13.62
CA ILE A 220 4.30 11.82 14.45
C ILE A 220 4.41 12.20 15.93
N THR A 221 3.44 11.77 16.72
CA THR A 221 3.54 11.77 18.18
C THR A 221 4.09 10.40 18.61
N PRO A 222 5.17 10.33 19.41
CA PRO A 222 5.72 9.05 19.90
C PRO A 222 4.67 8.24 20.66
N ASN A 223 4.73 6.91 20.52
CA ASN A 223 3.91 5.95 21.27
C ASN A 223 2.39 6.16 21.14
N ALA A 224 1.96 6.98 20.17
CA ALA A 224 0.56 7.25 19.88
C ALA A 224 0.12 6.51 18.61
N PRO A 225 -1.08 5.91 18.59
CA PRO A 225 -1.60 5.25 17.40
C PRO A 225 -1.87 6.26 16.27
N ASN A 226 -1.50 5.87 15.07
CA ASN A 226 -1.81 6.56 13.82
C ASN A 226 -2.75 5.64 13.02
N HIS A 227 -4.05 5.86 13.12
CA HIS A 227 -5.04 5.22 12.26
C HIS A 227 -4.97 5.85 10.87
N ILE A 228 -4.36 5.14 9.94
CA ILE A 228 -4.19 5.58 8.56
C ILE A 228 -5.36 5.04 7.73
N ARG A 229 -5.96 5.93 6.93
CA ARG A 229 -6.94 5.57 5.92
C ARG A 229 -6.54 6.19 4.58
N ILE A 230 -6.39 5.36 3.57
CA ILE A 230 -6.05 5.76 2.20
C ILE A 230 -7.25 5.46 1.31
N VAL A 231 -7.71 6.43 0.54
CA VAL A 231 -8.86 6.28 -0.38
C VAL A 231 -8.40 6.60 -1.80
N VAL A 232 -8.70 5.71 -2.74
CA VAL A 232 -8.47 5.94 -4.18
C VAL A 232 -9.77 5.67 -4.92
N PHE A 233 -10.36 6.73 -5.48
CA PHE A 233 -11.65 6.68 -6.17
C PHE A 233 -11.72 7.70 -7.30
N GLU A 234 -11.87 7.26 -8.55
CA GLU A 234 -12.08 8.12 -9.72
C GLU A 234 -11.10 9.30 -9.85
N GLY A 235 -9.82 9.05 -9.56
CA GLY A 235 -8.76 10.08 -9.60
C GLY A 235 -8.57 10.84 -8.29
N GLU A 236 -9.52 10.79 -7.36
CA GLU A 236 -9.34 11.32 -6.01
C GLU A 236 -8.47 10.35 -5.18
N VAL A 237 -7.37 10.87 -4.64
CA VAL A 237 -6.41 10.14 -3.80
C VAL A 237 -6.30 10.87 -2.47
N GLN A 238 -6.84 10.27 -1.42
CA GLN A 238 -6.84 10.87 -0.08
C GLN A 238 -6.00 10.07 0.90
N TYR A 239 -5.31 10.78 1.79
CA TYR A 239 -4.58 10.22 2.91
C TYR A 239 -5.05 10.87 4.21
N TRP A 240 -5.59 10.05 5.09
CA TRP A 240 -6.12 10.44 6.39
C TRP A 240 -5.28 9.84 7.50
N ARG A 241 -5.19 10.57 8.61
CA ARG A 241 -4.61 10.08 9.86
C ARG A 241 -5.48 10.53 11.03
N ASN A 242 -5.96 9.59 11.85
CA ASN A 242 -6.79 9.89 13.03
C ASN A 242 -7.97 10.84 12.68
N ASP A 243 -8.69 10.52 11.61
CA ASP A 243 -9.78 11.32 11.02
C ASP A 243 -9.41 12.73 10.54
N GLN A 244 -8.13 13.09 10.55
CA GLN A 244 -7.62 14.30 9.93
C GLN A 244 -7.22 14.02 8.47
N LEU A 245 -7.83 14.72 7.52
CA LEU A 245 -7.41 14.73 6.12
C LEU A 245 -6.07 15.45 5.99
N ILE A 246 -5.02 14.73 5.57
CA ILE A 246 -3.67 15.27 5.41
C ILE A 246 -3.42 15.66 3.95
N TYR A 247 -3.80 14.78 3.02
CA TYR A 247 -3.67 15.00 1.57
C TYR A 247 -4.97 14.67 0.85
N ASP A 248 -5.35 15.55 -0.06
CA ASP A 248 -6.45 15.43 -0.99
C ASP A 248 -5.92 15.78 -2.39
N PHE A 249 -5.59 14.76 -3.17
CA PHE A 249 -4.89 14.90 -4.45
C PHE A 249 -5.75 14.36 -5.58
N TYR A 250 -5.95 15.19 -6.62
CA TYR A 250 -6.59 14.75 -7.85
C TYR A 250 -5.55 14.34 -8.90
N ASP A 251 -5.61 13.07 -9.30
CA ASP A 251 -4.83 12.50 -10.37
C ASP A 251 -5.71 12.31 -11.63
N PRO A 252 -5.46 13.03 -12.74
CA PRO A 252 -6.20 12.82 -13.98
C PRO A 252 -5.88 11.47 -14.66
N SER A 253 -4.82 10.78 -14.23
CA SER A 253 -4.43 9.47 -14.73
C SER A 253 -3.99 8.58 -13.57
N PRO A 254 -4.94 8.15 -12.72
CA PRO A 254 -4.63 7.42 -11.50
C PRO A 254 -4.10 6.02 -11.80
N TYR A 255 -3.23 5.49 -10.95
CA TYR A 255 -2.74 4.13 -11.12
C TYR A 255 -3.86 3.11 -10.93
N VAL A 256 -4.05 2.21 -11.90
CA VAL A 256 -5.17 1.26 -11.89
C VAL A 256 -4.98 0.14 -10.87
N SER A 257 -3.75 -0.33 -10.71
CA SER A 257 -3.40 -1.43 -9.81
C SER A 257 -1.93 -1.37 -9.39
N GLY A 258 -1.61 -2.03 -8.28
CA GLY A 258 -0.24 -2.20 -7.81
C GLY A 258 -0.20 -2.75 -6.38
N TYR A 259 1.00 -2.93 -5.86
CA TYR A 259 1.25 -3.47 -4.53
C TYR A 259 1.18 -2.37 -3.46
N PHE A 260 0.88 -2.80 -2.24
CA PHE A 260 1.00 -1.99 -1.03
C PHE A 260 2.25 -2.39 -0.26
N GLY A 261 2.92 -1.43 0.39
CA GLY A 261 4.07 -1.71 1.23
C GLY A 261 4.19 -0.76 2.42
N PHE A 262 4.39 -1.32 3.60
CA PHE A 262 4.86 -0.56 4.76
C PHE A 262 6.32 -0.22 4.56
N ARG A 263 6.71 1.02 4.82
CA ARG A 263 8.06 1.51 4.54
C ARG A 263 8.61 2.29 5.72
N THR A 264 9.84 2.00 6.12
CA THR A 264 10.52 2.80 7.17
C THR A 264 12.04 2.77 7.08
N VAL A 265 12.73 3.73 7.72
CA VAL A 265 14.18 3.77 7.84
C VAL A 265 14.54 4.00 9.30
N ARG A 266 15.47 3.23 9.89
CA ARG A 266 16.06 3.46 11.23
C ARG A 266 15.04 3.50 12.39
N ASN A 267 13.91 2.84 12.27
CA ASN A 267 12.69 3.05 13.06
C ASN A 267 12.31 1.78 13.82
N HIS A 268 11.56 1.93 14.92
CA HIS A 268 10.84 0.87 15.59
C HIS A 268 9.34 1.19 15.59
N MET A 269 8.51 0.29 15.05
CA MET A 269 7.06 0.50 14.95
C MET A 269 6.27 -0.80 15.03
N THR A 270 5.03 -0.70 15.52
CA THR A 270 4.03 -1.75 15.43
C THR A 270 2.95 -1.38 14.42
N VAL A 271 2.34 -2.39 13.80
CA VAL A 271 1.18 -2.27 12.92
C VAL A 271 0.12 -3.30 13.31
N GLU A 272 -1.13 -2.87 13.30
CA GLU A 272 -2.30 -3.72 13.58
C GLU A 272 -3.46 -3.36 12.64
N ASP A 273 -4.44 -4.26 12.56
CA ASP A 273 -5.70 -4.06 11.85
C ASP A 273 -5.55 -3.65 10.38
N PHE A 274 -4.67 -4.29 9.62
CA PHE A 274 -4.57 -4.03 8.17
C PHE A 274 -5.83 -4.52 7.46
N LYS A 275 -6.47 -3.63 6.70
CA LYS A 275 -7.74 -3.87 6.04
C LYS A 275 -7.75 -3.28 4.63
N ILE A 276 -8.30 -4.03 3.69
CA ILE A 276 -8.57 -3.58 2.33
C ILE A 276 -10.07 -3.61 2.10
N TYR A 277 -10.59 -2.52 1.54
CA TYR A 277 -11.97 -2.40 1.15
C TYR A 277 -12.07 -2.11 -0.34
N LYS A 278 -13.04 -2.74 -0.99
CA LYS A 278 -13.52 -2.33 -2.30
C LYS A 278 -14.48 -1.17 -2.11
N ILE A 279 -14.32 -0.13 -2.93
CA ILE A 279 -15.26 0.99 -2.92
C ILE A 279 -16.28 0.83 -4.05
N ASN A 280 -17.55 0.94 -3.71
CA ASN A 280 -18.66 0.99 -4.64
C ASN A 280 -19.33 2.37 -4.54
N GLN A 281 -19.77 2.93 -5.68
CA GLN A 281 -20.71 4.05 -5.62
C GLN A 281 -22.02 3.53 -4.99
N LEU A 282 -22.56 4.27 -4.02
CA LEU A 282 -23.92 4.02 -3.58
C LEU A 282 -24.85 4.37 -4.75
N GLN A 283 -25.63 3.38 -5.22
CA GLN A 283 -26.67 3.67 -6.19
C GLN A 283 -27.70 4.61 -5.53
N PRO A 284 -28.16 5.65 -6.24
CA PRO A 284 -29.17 6.58 -5.72
C PRO A 284 -30.51 5.90 -5.44
#